data_AF-A0ABD2WFA3-F1
#
_entry.id   AF-A0ABD2WFA3-F1
#
_cell.length_a   1.000
_cell.length_b   1.000
_cell.length_c   1.000
_cell.angle_alpha   90.00
_cell.angle_beta   90.00
_cell.angle_gamma   90.00
#
_symmetry.space_group_name_H-M   'P 1'
#
loop_
_entity.id
_entity.type
_entity.pdbx_description
1 polymer ?
#
loop_
_entity_poly.entity_id
_entity_poly.type
_entity_poly.pdbx_seq_one_letter_code
_entity_poly.pdbx_strand_id
1 'polypeptide(L)'
;MQPFNKDKILSSGQLKRLSEHKYSCSSASFLDSLLQPWWEWLTQKLPLWLAPNLITVLGLLVNVATTLILVWYAPDAKTEPPRWACFLCALGLFIYQSLDAIDGKQARRTNTSTPLGELFDHGCDSISTVFVALSACIAVQLGYYPTWMFFQCFCAMTLFYCAHWQTYVSGSLRFGKVDVTEAQFTIMGIHMISAIFGPKIWTMEIPFVEGFQFKYLIGVMTVICALTNLYPILSVILTGGVGKNGSTVAIYLPGLSTLNTIIAVSFSSGYVNMFNQFFKVFKEGGVGKNGSTVALPYTGTEVKIYPLWGSVGIALLLAFSSMSVILAGGVGKNGSTVAGTSVLSPVIPFSFVVVPAFIIYWKSNEHVYENHPILYILAFGMVAAKVTNRLVVAHMSKSEMQYLDSALLGPAMLFLNQYFNFFIKEYIVLWLCFIWATVDLLWYSAKVCLEICDHLNIHLFKIPLMEAAQHQRNNAGSSDKNDLMSVDREPLLSSNDENQQLQQRQHTLQLPQDHDYQHQQQQQYRHGLDSSFDL
;
A
#
# COMPACT_ATOMS: atom_id res chain seq x y z
N MET A 1 4.89 -43.80 1.64
CA MET A 1 5.12 -42.74 0.63
C MET A 1 5.00 -41.40 1.32
N GLN A 2 6.13 -40.83 1.77
CA GLN A 2 6.24 -39.42 2.17
C GLN A 2 7.00 -38.71 1.05
N PRO A 3 6.39 -37.73 0.36
CA PRO A 3 7.17 -36.77 -0.40
C PRO A 3 6.87 -35.33 0.05
N PHE A 4 7.90 -34.48 0.05
CA PHE A 4 7.88 -33.02 0.28
C PHE A 4 7.75 -32.51 1.72
N ASN A 5 8.82 -32.64 2.51
CA ASN A 5 9.01 -31.83 3.73
C ASN A 5 10.40 -31.19 3.74
N LYS A 6 10.77 -30.47 2.67
CA LYS A 6 12.05 -29.74 2.61
C LYS A 6 11.99 -28.25 2.36
N ASP A 7 10.92 -27.67 1.83
CA ASP A 7 10.87 -26.21 1.61
C ASP A 7 9.50 -25.62 1.99
N LYS A 8 9.18 -25.62 3.29
CA LYS A 8 8.03 -24.85 3.80
C LYS A 8 8.40 -23.37 3.87
N ILE A 9 7.56 -22.50 3.32
CA ILE A 9 7.74 -21.04 3.39
C ILE A 9 7.33 -20.54 4.77
N LEU A 10 6.21 -21.04 5.29
CA LEU A 10 5.67 -20.63 6.58
C LEU A 10 6.04 -21.64 7.67
N SER A 11 6.55 -21.12 8.79
CA SER A 11 6.74 -21.92 9.99
C SER A 11 5.39 -22.31 10.62
N SER A 12 5.36 -23.41 11.37
CA SER A 12 4.15 -23.83 12.11
C SER A 12 3.63 -22.74 13.05
N GLY A 13 4.51 -21.92 13.63
CA GLY A 13 4.12 -20.79 14.46
C GLY A 13 3.47 -19.66 13.68
N GLN A 14 3.94 -19.37 12.45
CA GLN A 14 3.30 -18.40 11.56
C GLN A 14 1.92 -18.87 11.11
N LEU A 15 1.79 -20.14 10.72
CA LEU A 15 0.51 -20.74 10.33
C LEU A 15 -0.52 -20.68 11.47
N LYS A 16 -0.10 -21.00 12.70
CA LYS A 16 -0.96 -20.87 13.88
C LYS A 16 -1.43 -19.42 14.08
N ARG A 17 -0.51 -18.44 14.02
CA ARG A 17 -0.88 -17.02 14.20
C ARG A 17 -1.77 -16.49 13.07
N LEU A 18 -1.57 -16.97 11.84
CA LEU A 18 -2.46 -16.70 10.71
C LEU A 18 -3.88 -17.21 10.97
N SER A 19 -4.03 -18.41 11.55
CA SER A 19 -5.36 -18.95 11.89
C SER A 19 -6.08 -18.14 12.97
N GLU A 20 -5.33 -17.41 13.80
CA GLU A 20 -5.85 -16.55 14.87
C GLU A 20 -6.07 -15.09 14.38
N HIS A 21 -5.70 -14.77 13.14
CA HIS A 21 -5.85 -13.43 12.56
C HIS A 21 -7.32 -13.06 12.41
N LYS A 22 -7.64 -11.81 12.71
CA LYS A 22 -8.97 -11.24 12.51
C LYS A 22 -8.83 -9.99 11.67
N TYR A 23 -9.56 -9.95 10.57
CA TYR A 23 -9.62 -8.78 9.71
C TYR A 23 -10.10 -7.56 10.50
N SER A 24 -9.39 -6.44 10.35
CA SER A 24 -9.72 -5.15 10.94
C SER A 24 -9.49 -4.06 9.90
N CYS A 25 -10.56 -3.37 9.54
CA CYS A 25 -10.52 -2.28 8.58
C CYS A 25 -11.46 -1.15 8.99
N SER A 26 -11.03 0.09 8.76
CA SER A 26 -11.87 1.29 8.85
C SER A 26 -11.77 2.06 7.53
N SER A 27 -12.90 2.36 6.88
CA SER A 27 -12.94 3.20 5.68
C SER A 27 -13.72 4.48 5.94
N ALA A 28 -13.16 5.60 5.49
CA ALA A 28 -13.85 6.89 5.41
C ALA A 28 -13.96 7.37 3.95
N SER A 29 -13.76 6.47 2.97
CA SER A 29 -13.79 6.79 1.54
C SER A 29 -15.15 7.36 1.14
N PHE A 30 -15.13 8.39 0.29
CA PHE A 30 -16.33 9.05 -0.17
C PHE A 30 -17.11 8.16 -1.14
N LEU A 31 -16.42 7.58 -2.12
CA LEU A 31 -17.06 6.79 -3.17
C LEU A 31 -17.57 5.44 -2.68
N ASP A 32 -16.94 4.84 -1.67
CA ASP A 32 -17.38 3.56 -1.10
C ASP A 32 -18.86 3.61 -0.70
N SER A 33 -19.28 4.70 -0.04
CA SER A 33 -20.67 4.89 0.39
C SER A 33 -21.66 4.95 -0.78
N LEU A 34 -21.24 5.53 -1.91
CA LEU A 34 -22.07 5.66 -3.11
C LEU A 34 -22.15 4.37 -3.92
N LEU A 35 -21.09 3.57 -3.89
CA LEU A 35 -20.99 2.31 -4.64
C LEU A 35 -21.51 1.11 -3.86
N GLN A 36 -21.71 1.25 -2.55
CA GLN A 36 -22.25 0.20 -1.69
C GLN A 36 -23.55 -0.44 -2.25
N PRO A 37 -24.58 0.31 -2.71
CA PRO A 37 -25.78 -0.30 -3.29
C PRO A 37 -25.50 -1.10 -4.57
N TRP A 38 -24.56 -0.63 -5.39
CA TRP A 38 -24.12 -1.33 -6.60
C TRP A 38 -23.45 -2.66 -6.26
N TRP A 39 -22.51 -2.66 -5.31
CA TRP A 39 -21.81 -3.87 -4.89
C TRP A 39 -22.72 -4.87 -4.19
N GLU A 40 -23.68 -4.41 -3.39
CA GLU A 40 -24.67 -5.28 -2.75
C GLU A 40 -25.58 -5.94 -3.79
N TRP A 41 -26.10 -5.16 -4.74
CA TRP A 41 -26.89 -5.69 -5.85
C TRP A 41 -26.09 -6.72 -6.65
N LEU A 42 -24.83 -6.41 -6.99
CA LEU A 42 -23.96 -7.28 -7.78
C LEU A 42 -23.65 -8.58 -7.03
N THR A 43 -23.36 -8.49 -5.73
CA THR A 43 -23.12 -9.66 -4.86
C THR A 43 -24.32 -10.60 -4.89
N GLN A 44 -25.55 -10.09 -4.87
CA GLN A 44 -26.77 -10.92 -4.91
C GLN A 44 -26.92 -11.71 -6.22
N LYS A 45 -26.35 -11.21 -7.34
CA LYS A 45 -26.39 -11.89 -8.64
C LYS A 45 -25.38 -13.02 -8.77
N LEU A 46 -24.39 -13.09 -7.86
CA LEU A 46 -23.41 -14.17 -7.89
C LEU A 46 -24.03 -15.49 -7.43
N PRO A 47 -23.69 -16.62 -8.08
CA PRO A 47 -24.12 -17.93 -7.62
C PRO A 47 -23.39 -18.32 -6.33
N LEU A 48 -24.08 -19.03 -5.43
CA LEU A 48 -23.54 -19.39 -4.10
C LEU A 48 -22.36 -20.39 -4.13
N TRP A 49 -22.12 -21.06 -5.26
CA TRP A 49 -20.97 -21.95 -5.42
C TRP A 49 -19.67 -21.21 -5.79
N LEU A 50 -19.79 -19.94 -6.20
CA LEU A 50 -18.66 -19.15 -6.67
C LEU A 50 -17.78 -18.73 -5.48
N ALA A 51 -16.56 -19.24 -5.47
CA ALA A 51 -15.58 -18.95 -4.42
C ALA A 51 -15.09 -17.49 -4.49
N PRO A 52 -14.97 -16.78 -3.35
CA PRO A 52 -14.44 -15.40 -3.30
C PRO A 52 -13.11 -15.22 -4.03
N ASN A 53 -12.11 -16.05 -3.75
CA ASN A 53 -10.79 -15.92 -4.37
C ASN A 53 -10.81 -16.09 -5.90
N LEU A 54 -11.81 -16.80 -6.45
CA LEU A 54 -11.98 -16.89 -7.90
C LEU A 54 -12.47 -15.56 -8.48
N ILE A 55 -13.34 -14.84 -7.75
CA ILE A 55 -13.78 -13.49 -8.13
C ILE A 55 -12.58 -12.55 -8.18
N THR A 56 -11.73 -12.57 -7.15
CA THR A 56 -10.48 -11.78 -7.08
C THR A 56 -9.57 -12.04 -8.30
N VAL A 57 -9.27 -13.31 -8.61
CA VAL A 57 -8.41 -13.65 -9.77
C VAL A 57 -9.06 -13.20 -11.08
N LEU A 58 -10.36 -13.41 -11.25
CA LEU A 58 -11.06 -13.00 -12.47
C LEU A 58 -11.00 -11.49 -12.66
N GLY A 59 -11.18 -10.71 -11.58
CA GLY A 59 -10.94 -9.27 -11.57
C GLY A 59 -9.54 -8.94 -12.07
N LEU A 60 -8.51 -9.49 -11.40
CA LEU A 60 -7.10 -9.24 -11.74
C LEU A 60 -6.81 -9.59 -13.21
N LEU A 61 -7.28 -10.74 -13.70
CA LEU A 61 -7.08 -11.17 -15.08
C LEU A 61 -7.71 -10.19 -16.09
N VAL A 62 -8.90 -9.67 -15.81
CA VAL A 62 -9.54 -8.65 -16.65
C VAL A 62 -8.67 -7.39 -16.68
N ASN A 63 -8.25 -6.87 -15.52
CA ASN A 63 -7.42 -5.66 -15.46
C ASN A 63 -6.08 -5.81 -16.20
N VAL A 64 -5.40 -6.95 -15.98
CA VAL A 64 -4.15 -7.28 -16.64
C VAL A 64 -4.35 -7.39 -18.15
N ALA A 65 -5.37 -8.12 -18.61
CA ALA A 65 -5.63 -8.31 -20.03
C ALA A 65 -5.94 -6.98 -20.74
N THR A 66 -6.80 -6.14 -20.17
CA THR A 66 -7.14 -4.84 -20.77
C THR A 66 -5.95 -3.89 -20.78
N THR A 67 -5.11 -3.92 -19.74
CA THR A 67 -3.86 -3.14 -19.70
C THR A 67 -2.84 -3.64 -20.71
N LEU A 68 -2.68 -4.96 -20.88
CA LEU A 68 -1.75 -5.53 -21.85
C LEU A 68 -2.15 -5.23 -23.30
N ILE A 69 -3.45 -5.15 -23.60
CA ILE A 69 -3.94 -4.66 -24.89
C ILE A 69 -3.48 -3.20 -25.11
N LEU A 70 -3.57 -2.36 -24.09
CA LEU A 70 -3.10 -0.97 -24.17
C LEU A 70 -1.57 -0.90 -24.38
N VAL A 71 -0.81 -1.73 -23.65
CA VAL A 71 0.65 -1.87 -23.79
C VAL A 71 1.04 -2.33 -25.19
N TRP A 72 0.30 -3.26 -25.78
CA TRP A 72 0.56 -3.75 -27.14
C TRP A 72 0.56 -2.63 -28.18
N TYR A 73 -0.37 -1.67 -28.04
CA TYR A 73 -0.47 -0.53 -28.96
C TYR A 73 0.50 0.62 -28.65
N ALA A 74 0.90 0.78 -27.39
CA ALA A 74 1.76 1.88 -26.96
C ALA A 74 2.87 1.40 -26.01
N PRO A 75 3.80 0.53 -26.48
CA PRO A 75 4.83 -0.10 -25.64
C PRO A 75 5.87 0.89 -25.09
N ASP A 76 5.93 2.10 -25.62
CA ASP A 76 6.81 3.19 -25.23
C ASP A 76 6.11 4.26 -24.36
N ALA A 77 4.80 4.09 -24.11
CA ALA A 77 3.92 5.10 -23.51
C ALA A 77 4.00 6.50 -24.17
N LYS A 78 4.42 6.56 -25.45
CA LYS A 78 4.46 7.77 -26.29
C LYS A 78 3.49 7.64 -27.44
N THR A 79 3.46 6.48 -28.09
CA THR A 79 2.55 6.17 -29.19
C THR A 79 1.10 6.35 -28.73
N GLU A 80 0.27 6.96 -29.56
CA GLU A 80 -1.14 7.22 -29.25
C GLU A 80 -1.92 5.89 -29.24
N PRO A 81 -2.42 5.40 -28.08
CA PRO A 81 -3.20 4.17 -28.06
C PRO A 81 -4.57 4.36 -28.73
N PRO A 82 -5.13 3.31 -29.36
CA PRO A 82 -6.48 3.36 -29.91
C PRO A 82 -7.51 3.73 -28.86
N ARG A 83 -8.45 4.60 -29.23
CA ARG A 83 -9.50 5.11 -28.34
C ARG A 83 -10.37 4.01 -27.74
N TRP A 84 -10.64 2.95 -28.52
CA TRP A 84 -11.38 1.78 -28.03
C TRP A 84 -10.58 0.99 -26.99
N ALA A 85 -9.25 0.97 -27.06
CA ALA A 85 -8.40 0.31 -26.07
C ALA A 85 -8.39 1.11 -24.76
N CYS A 86 -8.41 2.45 -24.82
CA CYS A 86 -8.64 3.28 -23.63
C CYS A 86 -10.00 3.01 -22.99
N PHE A 87 -11.08 2.95 -23.79
CA PHE A 87 -12.40 2.60 -23.28
C PHE A 87 -12.42 1.20 -22.64
N LEU A 88 -11.80 0.22 -23.30
CA LEU A 88 -11.70 -1.13 -22.78
C LEU A 88 -10.92 -1.17 -21.46
N CYS A 89 -9.88 -0.34 -21.29
CA CYS A 89 -9.14 -0.22 -20.04
C CYS A 89 -9.98 0.44 -18.93
N ALA A 90 -10.79 1.46 -19.23
CA ALA A 90 -11.73 2.04 -18.28
C ALA A 90 -12.77 1.01 -17.81
N LEU A 91 -13.36 0.28 -18.75
CA LEU A 91 -14.34 -0.77 -18.47
C LEU A 91 -13.71 -1.93 -17.69
N GLY A 92 -12.51 -2.36 -18.08
CA GLY A 92 -11.75 -3.41 -17.39
C GLY A 92 -11.43 -3.03 -15.94
N LEU A 93 -11.02 -1.79 -15.70
CA LEU A 93 -10.77 -1.29 -14.35
C LEU A 93 -12.05 -1.17 -13.52
N PHE A 94 -13.18 -0.78 -14.12
CA PHE A 94 -14.47 -0.77 -13.44
C PHE A 94 -14.93 -2.18 -13.05
N ILE A 95 -14.74 -3.16 -13.95
CA ILE A 95 -15.01 -4.58 -13.67
C ILE A 95 -14.10 -5.06 -12.55
N TYR A 96 -12.79 -4.81 -12.63
CA TYR A 96 -11.82 -5.13 -11.57
C TYR A 96 -12.30 -4.61 -10.22
N GLN A 97 -12.52 -3.30 -10.12
CA GLN A 97 -12.96 -2.61 -8.91
C GLN A 97 -14.25 -3.25 -8.35
N SER A 98 -15.22 -3.53 -9.22
CA SER A 98 -16.48 -4.14 -8.80
C SER A 98 -16.31 -5.58 -8.30
N LEU A 99 -15.44 -6.38 -8.92
CA LEU A 99 -15.18 -7.76 -8.51
C LEU A 99 -14.36 -7.83 -7.21
N ASP A 100 -13.37 -6.96 -7.07
CA ASP A 100 -12.58 -6.74 -5.87
C ASP A 100 -13.48 -6.38 -4.67
N ALA A 101 -14.35 -5.38 -4.81
CA ALA A 101 -15.23 -4.96 -3.72
C ALA A 101 -16.29 -6.00 -3.27
N ILE A 102 -16.64 -6.96 -4.15
CA ILE A 102 -17.66 -7.97 -3.84
C ILE A 102 -17.10 -9.31 -3.38
N ASP A 103 -15.80 -9.57 -3.49
CA ASP A 103 -15.24 -10.87 -3.09
C ASP A 103 -15.41 -11.13 -1.58
N GLY A 104 -15.14 -10.15 -0.73
CA GLY A 104 -15.33 -10.22 0.71
C GLY A 104 -16.81 -10.18 1.08
N LYS A 105 -17.64 -9.51 0.28
CA LYS A 105 -19.11 -9.52 0.46
C LYS A 105 -19.66 -10.91 0.15
N GLN A 106 -19.18 -11.56 -0.91
CA GLN A 106 -19.50 -12.94 -1.24
C GLN A 106 -19.01 -13.87 -0.12
N ALA A 107 -17.78 -13.69 0.38
CA ALA A 107 -17.23 -14.50 1.46
C ALA A 107 -18.10 -14.44 2.73
N ARG A 108 -18.61 -13.26 3.08
CA ARG A 108 -19.56 -13.09 4.18
C ARG A 108 -20.91 -13.74 3.87
N ARG A 109 -21.43 -13.56 2.66
CA ARG A 109 -22.70 -14.16 2.20
C ARG A 109 -22.67 -15.69 2.22
N THR A 110 -21.54 -16.30 1.92
CA THR A 110 -21.35 -17.76 1.90
C THR A 110 -20.75 -18.32 3.19
N ASN A 111 -20.51 -17.48 4.22
CA ASN A 111 -19.83 -17.86 5.47
C ASN A 111 -18.44 -18.52 5.26
N THR A 112 -17.71 -18.08 4.23
CA THR A 112 -16.36 -18.57 3.90
C THR A 112 -15.29 -17.49 4.07
N SER A 113 -15.50 -16.52 4.95
CA SER A 113 -14.48 -15.51 5.29
C SER A 113 -13.31 -16.16 6.02
N THR A 114 -12.10 -15.99 5.48
CA THR A 114 -10.87 -16.56 6.03
C THR A 114 -9.71 -15.57 5.93
N PRO A 115 -8.66 -15.68 6.78
CA PRO A 115 -7.42 -14.92 6.61
C PRO A 115 -6.76 -15.16 5.25
N LEU A 116 -6.93 -16.34 4.65
CA LEU A 116 -6.43 -16.61 3.30
C LEU A 116 -7.09 -15.68 2.26
N GLY A 117 -8.39 -15.43 2.37
CA GLY A 117 -9.10 -14.55 1.43
C GLY A 117 -8.55 -13.12 1.45
N GLU A 118 -8.34 -12.56 2.64
CA GLU A 118 -7.72 -11.22 2.81
C GLU A 118 -6.29 -11.18 2.26
N LEU A 119 -5.47 -12.19 2.54
CA LEU A 119 -4.12 -12.30 1.98
C LEU A 119 -4.13 -12.36 0.46
N PHE A 120 -5.07 -13.13 -0.10
CA PHE A 120 -5.21 -13.37 -1.53
C PHE A 120 -5.63 -12.09 -2.27
N ASP A 121 -6.61 -11.38 -1.71
CA ASP A 121 -7.12 -10.09 -2.17
C ASP A 121 -5.99 -9.03 -2.24
N HIS A 122 -5.38 -8.71 -1.10
CA HIS A 122 -4.27 -7.76 -1.04
C HIS A 122 -3.06 -8.18 -1.89
N GLY A 123 -2.86 -9.49 -2.03
CA GLY A 123 -1.83 -10.06 -2.88
C GLY A 123 -2.07 -9.84 -4.38
N CYS A 124 -3.34 -9.78 -4.80
CA CYS A 124 -3.75 -9.45 -6.17
C CYS A 124 -3.75 -7.94 -6.40
N ASP A 125 -4.19 -7.15 -5.42
CA ASP A 125 -4.13 -5.68 -5.46
C ASP A 125 -2.72 -5.13 -5.68
N SER A 126 -1.71 -5.76 -5.09
CA SER A 126 -0.32 -5.35 -5.27
C SER A 126 0.15 -5.48 -6.72
N ILE A 127 -0.30 -6.52 -7.43
CA ILE A 127 -0.06 -6.72 -8.86
C ILE A 127 -0.89 -5.71 -9.66
N SER A 128 -2.18 -5.61 -9.34
CA SER A 128 -3.12 -4.71 -10.01
C SER A 128 -2.61 -3.26 -10.00
N THR A 129 -2.07 -2.79 -8.88
CA THR A 129 -1.49 -1.46 -8.71
C THR A 129 -0.43 -1.13 -9.78
N VAL A 130 0.40 -2.11 -10.16
CA VAL A 130 1.41 -1.95 -11.23
C VAL A 130 0.75 -1.66 -12.56
N PHE A 131 -0.24 -2.48 -12.95
CA PHE A 131 -0.94 -2.36 -14.22
C PHE A 131 -1.82 -1.09 -14.27
N VAL A 132 -2.51 -0.77 -13.19
CA VAL A 132 -3.34 0.45 -13.09
C VAL A 132 -2.48 1.71 -13.26
N ALA A 133 -1.36 1.82 -12.53
CA ALA A 133 -0.46 2.97 -12.64
C ALA A 133 0.17 3.08 -14.03
N LEU A 134 0.59 1.95 -14.61
CA LEU A 134 1.13 1.89 -15.97
C LEU A 134 0.09 2.31 -17.02
N SER A 135 -1.15 1.81 -16.92
CA SER A 135 -2.22 2.13 -17.86
C SER A 135 -2.54 3.63 -17.90
N ALA A 136 -2.53 4.28 -16.73
CA ALA A 136 -2.73 5.73 -16.63
C ALA A 136 -1.61 6.50 -17.34
N CYS A 137 -0.35 6.08 -17.17
CA CYS A 137 0.79 6.70 -17.86
C CYS A 137 0.69 6.57 -19.39
N ILE A 138 0.23 5.42 -19.89
CA ILE A 138 0.03 5.21 -21.33
C ILE A 138 -1.09 6.12 -21.87
N ALA A 139 -2.22 6.19 -21.16
CA ALA A 139 -3.38 6.98 -21.59
C ALA A 139 -3.06 8.48 -21.76
N VAL A 140 -2.17 9.03 -20.91
CA VAL A 140 -1.75 10.44 -20.97
C VAL A 140 -0.46 10.66 -21.77
N GLN A 141 0.07 9.61 -22.41
CA GLN A 141 1.34 9.60 -23.16
C GLN A 141 2.51 10.15 -22.32
N LEU A 142 2.70 9.58 -21.13
CA LEU A 142 3.71 10.04 -20.16
C LEU A 142 5.14 9.59 -20.51
N GLY A 143 5.30 8.69 -21.49
CA GLY A 143 6.61 8.26 -21.99
C GLY A 143 7.43 9.39 -22.64
N TYR A 144 6.80 10.50 -23.03
CA TYR A 144 7.52 11.74 -23.41
C TYR A 144 8.27 12.39 -22.24
N TYR A 145 7.89 12.04 -21.01
CA TYR A 145 8.46 12.54 -19.75
C TYR A 145 8.87 11.35 -18.86
N PRO A 146 9.92 10.60 -19.24
CA PRO A 146 10.28 9.33 -18.60
C PRO A 146 10.50 9.45 -17.09
N THR A 147 11.16 10.52 -16.61
CA THR A 147 11.33 10.77 -15.17
C THR A 147 10.00 10.91 -14.44
N TRP A 148 9.01 11.55 -15.08
CA TRP A 148 7.69 11.74 -14.49
C TRP A 148 6.89 10.44 -14.48
N MET A 149 6.95 9.65 -15.55
CA MET A 149 6.39 8.29 -15.59
C MET A 149 6.99 7.39 -14.51
N PHE A 150 8.31 7.48 -14.28
CA PHE A 150 9.00 6.72 -13.24
C PHE A 150 8.45 7.10 -11.87
N PHE A 151 8.43 8.41 -11.57
CA PHE A 151 7.92 8.93 -10.31
C PHE A 151 6.47 8.52 -10.07
N GLN A 152 5.58 8.70 -11.06
CA GLN A 152 4.16 8.33 -10.97
C GLN A 152 3.98 6.85 -10.60
N CYS A 153 4.63 5.94 -11.33
CA CYS A 153 4.47 4.50 -11.12
C CYS A 153 5.04 4.08 -9.75
N PHE A 154 6.25 4.52 -9.41
CA PHE A 154 6.86 4.18 -8.13
C PHE A 154 6.16 4.84 -6.95
N CYS A 155 5.57 6.02 -7.13
CA CYS A 155 4.73 6.66 -6.12
C CYS A 155 3.48 5.82 -5.82
N ALA A 156 2.76 5.34 -6.85
CA ALA A 156 1.60 4.48 -6.67
C ALA A 156 1.95 3.19 -5.91
N MET A 157 3.03 2.50 -6.31
CA MET A 157 3.51 1.30 -5.63
C MET A 157 3.95 1.58 -4.19
N THR A 158 4.60 2.72 -3.94
CA THR A 158 5.04 3.13 -2.59
C THR A 158 3.86 3.46 -1.69
N LEU A 159 2.84 4.15 -2.19
CA LEU A 159 1.63 4.45 -1.42
C LEU A 159 0.91 3.18 -0.98
N PHE A 160 0.73 2.24 -1.92
CA PHE A 160 0.13 0.94 -1.63
C PHE A 160 0.96 0.13 -0.61
N TYR A 161 2.29 0.13 -0.75
CA TYR A 161 3.19 -0.48 0.22
C TYR A 161 3.09 0.16 1.61
N CYS A 162 3.06 1.50 1.68
CA CYS A 162 2.95 2.25 2.92
C CYS A 162 1.61 1.99 3.64
N ALA A 163 0.50 1.80 2.92
CA ALA A 163 -0.77 1.40 3.54
C ALA A 163 -0.67 0.01 4.22
N HIS A 164 0.03 -0.93 3.59
CA HIS A 164 0.30 -2.24 4.18
C HIS A 164 1.31 -2.18 5.32
N TRP A 165 2.28 -1.27 5.25
CA TRP A 165 3.21 -1.00 6.34
C TRP A 165 2.47 -0.41 7.55
N GLN A 166 1.56 0.54 7.33
CA GLN A 166 0.67 1.02 8.39
C GLN A 166 -0.08 -0.15 9.04
N THR A 167 -0.60 -1.06 8.23
CA THR A 167 -1.37 -2.22 8.71
C THR A 167 -0.50 -3.19 9.50
N TYR A 168 0.72 -3.48 9.01
CA TYR A 168 1.75 -4.25 9.71
C TYR A 168 2.02 -3.70 11.12
N VAL A 169 2.05 -2.38 11.27
CA VAL A 169 2.40 -1.69 12.52
C VAL A 169 1.19 -1.53 13.46
N SER A 170 0.03 -1.18 12.92
CA SER A 170 -1.17 -0.77 13.68
C SER A 170 -2.18 -1.88 13.90
N GLY A 171 -2.08 -2.99 13.15
CA GLY A 171 -3.02 -4.10 13.25
C GLY A 171 -4.30 -3.93 12.45
N SER A 172 -4.51 -2.79 11.78
CA SER A 172 -5.74 -2.48 11.04
C SER A 172 -5.45 -1.66 9.80
N LEU A 173 -6.10 -2.03 8.69
CA LEU A 173 -6.08 -1.23 7.48
C LEU A 173 -6.99 -0.01 7.67
N ARG A 174 -6.53 1.18 7.28
CA ARG A 174 -7.31 2.42 7.44
C ARG A 174 -7.31 3.17 6.13
N PHE A 175 -8.48 3.33 5.55
CA PHE A 175 -8.67 4.09 4.32
C PHE A 175 -9.07 5.53 4.64
N GLY A 176 -8.41 6.47 3.98
CA GLY A 176 -8.71 7.89 4.03
C GLY A 176 -9.98 8.25 3.28
N LYS A 177 -10.26 9.55 3.18
CA LYS A 177 -11.40 10.08 2.41
C LYS A 177 -11.19 10.01 0.90
N VAL A 178 -9.94 10.10 0.47
CA VAL A 178 -9.51 9.98 -0.93
C VAL A 178 -8.44 8.89 -0.96
N ASP A 179 -8.85 7.70 -1.34
CA ASP A 179 -8.02 6.50 -1.25
C ASP A 179 -8.14 5.67 -2.56
N VAL A 180 -7.91 4.35 -2.48
CA VAL A 180 -7.90 3.44 -3.63
C VAL A 180 -9.12 3.62 -4.56
N THR A 181 -10.34 3.68 -4.02
CA THR A 181 -11.57 3.80 -4.82
C THR A 181 -11.59 5.11 -5.63
N GLU A 182 -11.30 6.26 -5.00
CA GLU A 182 -11.22 7.55 -5.69
C GLU A 182 -10.10 7.56 -6.74
N ALA A 183 -8.95 6.97 -6.43
CA ALA A 183 -7.84 6.87 -7.37
C ALA A 183 -8.22 6.02 -8.59
N GLN A 184 -8.88 4.87 -8.39
CA GLN A 184 -9.35 4.01 -9.47
C GLN A 184 -10.38 4.72 -10.36
N PHE A 185 -11.39 5.39 -9.78
CA PHE A 185 -12.37 6.17 -10.55
C PHE A 185 -11.74 7.34 -11.30
N THR A 186 -10.72 7.97 -10.72
CA THR A 186 -9.96 9.02 -11.40
C THR A 186 -9.24 8.47 -12.64
N ILE A 187 -8.62 7.29 -12.53
CA ILE A 187 -7.95 6.61 -13.65
C ILE A 187 -8.97 6.12 -14.69
N MET A 188 -10.13 5.63 -14.27
CA MET A 188 -11.25 5.36 -15.19
C MET A 188 -11.64 6.63 -15.95
N GLY A 189 -11.74 7.78 -15.27
CA GLY A 189 -11.98 9.09 -15.88
C GLY A 189 -10.91 9.47 -16.91
N ILE A 190 -9.63 9.28 -16.59
CA ILE A 190 -8.51 9.52 -17.53
C ILE A 190 -8.68 8.69 -18.80
N HIS A 191 -8.98 7.40 -18.65
CA HIS A 191 -9.20 6.51 -19.79
C HIS A 191 -10.45 6.88 -20.59
N MET A 192 -11.55 7.26 -19.93
CA MET A 192 -12.78 7.71 -20.59
C MET A 192 -12.56 9.01 -21.39
N ILE A 193 -11.84 9.98 -20.83
CA ILE A 193 -11.46 11.22 -21.55
C ILE A 193 -10.61 10.86 -22.78
N SER A 194 -9.64 9.97 -22.62
CA SER A 194 -8.81 9.49 -23.73
C SER A 194 -9.61 8.75 -24.80
N ALA A 195 -10.66 8.01 -24.41
CA ALA A 195 -11.56 7.34 -25.34
C ALA A 195 -12.48 8.31 -26.11
N ILE A 196 -13.00 9.35 -25.44
CA ILE A 196 -13.97 10.31 -25.99
C ILE A 196 -13.30 11.43 -26.82
N PHE A 197 -12.10 11.86 -26.45
CA PHE A 197 -11.43 12.98 -27.12
C PHE A 197 -10.14 12.58 -27.83
N GLY A 198 -9.63 11.37 -27.57
CA GLY A 198 -8.31 10.93 -28.04
C GLY A 198 -7.22 11.25 -27.01
N PRO A 199 -6.18 10.40 -26.86
CA PRO A 199 -5.07 10.63 -25.92
C PRO A 199 -4.33 11.97 -26.14
N LYS A 200 -4.35 12.51 -27.36
CA LYS A 200 -3.76 13.82 -27.68
C LYS A 200 -4.32 14.98 -26.84
N ILE A 201 -5.53 14.87 -26.29
CA ILE A 201 -6.07 15.92 -25.40
C ILE A 201 -5.12 16.26 -24.24
N TRP A 202 -4.39 15.27 -23.73
CA TRP A 202 -3.45 15.45 -22.63
C TRP A 202 -2.20 16.26 -23.01
N THR A 203 -1.91 16.38 -24.31
CA THR A 203 -0.81 17.22 -24.84
C THR A 203 -1.25 18.63 -25.18
N MET A 204 -2.55 18.93 -25.16
CA MET A 204 -3.04 20.28 -25.40
C MET A 204 -2.66 21.20 -24.25
N GLU A 205 -2.34 22.45 -24.56
CA GLU A 205 -2.07 23.48 -23.57
C GLU A 205 -3.39 23.97 -22.95
N ILE A 206 -3.35 24.23 -21.64
CA ILE A 206 -4.49 24.80 -20.91
C ILE A 206 -4.66 26.25 -21.39
N PRO A 207 -5.86 26.65 -21.83
CA PRO A 207 -6.13 28.04 -22.16
C PRO A 207 -5.72 28.95 -21.00
N PHE A 208 -5.09 30.09 -21.30
CA PHE A 208 -4.63 31.10 -20.33
C PHE A 208 -3.39 30.74 -19.49
N VAL A 209 -2.77 29.55 -19.67
CA VAL A 209 -1.49 29.18 -19.04
C VAL A 209 -0.51 28.64 -20.09
N GLU A 210 0.28 29.54 -20.68
CA GLU A 210 1.24 29.18 -21.75
C GLU A 210 2.21 28.08 -21.32
N GLY A 211 2.35 27.04 -22.16
CA GLY A 211 3.28 25.92 -21.95
C GLY A 211 2.84 24.90 -20.89
N PHE A 212 1.65 25.03 -20.29
CA PHE A 212 1.13 24.05 -19.34
C PHE A 212 0.15 23.08 -20.03
N GLN A 213 0.59 21.85 -20.25
CA GLN A 213 -0.23 20.79 -20.86
C GLN A 213 -1.19 20.15 -19.84
N PHE A 214 -2.36 19.69 -20.29
CA PHE A 214 -3.35 19.01 -19.42
C PHE A 214 -2.76 17.83 -18.64
N LYS A 215 -1.80 17.07 -19.20
CA LYS A 215 -1.14 15.96 -18.50
C LYS A 215 -0.43 16.38 -17.21
N TYR A 216 0.04 17.63 -17.11
CA TYR A 216 0.70 18.11 -15.89
C TYR A 216 -0.30 18.24 -14.73
N LEU A 217 -1.58 18.49 -14.99
CA LEU A 217 -2.62 18.51 -13.96
C LEU A 217 -2.74 17.16 -13.25
N ILE A 218 -2.67 16.07 -14.01
CA ILE A 218 -2.65 14.70 -13.44
C ILE A 218 -1.44 14.55 -12.53
N GLY A 219 -0.29 15.09 -12.94
CA GLY A 219 0.90 15.02 -12.13
C GLY A 219 0.81 15.80 -10.82
N VAL A 220 0.26 17.02 -10.87
CA VAL A 220 -0.01 17.84 -9.68
C VAL A 220 -0.99 17.13 -8.75
N MET A 221 -2.06 16.54 -9.29
CA MET A 221 -3.04 15.79 -8.52
C MET A 221 -2.41 14.58 -7.84
N THR A 222 -1.58 13.78 -8.55
CA THR A 222 -0.85 12.66 -7.94
C THR A 222 -0.01 13.13 -6.76
N VAL A 223 0.73 14.23 -6.90
CA VAL A 223 1.52 14.81 -5.83
C VAL A 223 0.65 15.15 -4.63
N ILE A 224 -0.44 15.89 -4.85
CA ILE A 224 -1.33 16.32 -3.77
C ILE A 224 -1.89 15.09 -3.06
N CYS A 225 -2.44 14.13 -3.81
CA CYS A 225 -2.98 12.89 -3.26
C CYS A 225 -1.93 12.07 -2.50
N ALA A 226 -0.70 11.99 -3.03
CA ALA A 226 0.39 11.28 -2.36
C ALA A 226 0.74 11.93 -1.03
N LEU A 227 0.83 13.26 -0.99
CA LEU A 227 1.16 14.00 0.23
C LEU A 227 0.03 13.93 1.28
N THR A 228 -1.23 14.05 0.84
CA THR A 228 -2.39 13.97 1.73
C THR A 228 -2.55 12.57 2.33
N ASN A 229 -2.15 11.52 1.61
CA ASN A 229 -2.22 10.14 2.11
C ASN A 229 -0.96 9.71 2.88
N LEU A 230 0.23 10.16 2.49
CA LEU A 230 1.47 9.81 3.19
C LEU A 230 1.52 10.39 4.59
N TYR A 231 1.06 11.61 4.82
CA TYR A 231 1.08 12.22 6.16
C TYR A 231 0.36 11.37 7.23
N PRO A 232 -0.94 11.01 7.07
CA PRO A 232 -1.63 10.20 8.06
C PRO A 232 -1.04 8.79 8.18
N ILE A 233 -0.60 8.19 7.07
CA ILE A 233 0.04 6.87 7.08
C ILE A 233 1.34 6.88 7.89
N LEU A 234 2.23 7.82 7.58
CA LEU A 234 3.49 7.98 8.29
C LEU A 234 3.25 8.35 9.75
N SER A 235 2.26 9.21 10.03
CA SER A 235 1.86 9.52 11.41
C SER A 235 1.49 8.25 12.18
N VAL A 236 0.67 7.36 11.62
CA VAL A 236 0.31 6.09 12.27
C VAL A 236 1.50 5.14 12.39
N ILE A 237 2.34 5.01 11.35
CA ILE A 237 3.56 4.17 11.41
C ILE A 237 4.48 4.63 12.54
N LEU A 238 4.62 5.94 12.72
CA LEU A 238 5.60 6.53 13.62
C LEU A 238 5.07 6.76 15.03
N THR A 239 3.78 7.03 15.20
CA THR A 239 3.15 7.27 16.50
C THR A 239 2.33 6.09 17.03
N GLY A 240 1.82 5.24 16.13
CA GLY A 240 0.86 4.18 16.45
C GLY A 240 1.47 2.78 16.59
N GLY A 241 2.80 2.66 16.64
CA GLY A 241 3.49 1.37 16.64
C GLY A 241 3.27 0.52 17.87
N VAL A 242 2.30 -0.41 17.81
CA VAL A 242 2.06 -1.40 18.84
C VAL A 242 3.00 -2.59 18.64
N GLY A 243 4.27 -2.44 19.04
CA GLY A 243 5.27 -3.49 18.87
C GLY A 243 4.88 -4.81 19.58
N LYS A 244 5.04 -5.95 18.87
CA LYS A 244 5.04 -7.40 19.22
C LYS A 244 4.01 -7.97 20.22
N ASN A 245 3.48 -7.20 21.19
CA ASN A 245 2.75 -7.65 22.38
C ASN A 245 1.64 -6.67 22.86
N GLY A 246 1.01 -5.89 21.98
CA GLY A 246 -0.06 -4.96 22.41
C GLY A 246 0.45 -3.78 23.25
N SER A 247 1.73 -3.41 23.15
CA SER A 247 2.31 -2.28 23.90
C SER A 247 2.27 -1.02 23.07
N THR A 248 1.39 -0.09 23.45
CA THR A 248 1.22 1.24 22.86
C THR A 248 2.35 2.20 23.25
N VAL A 249 2.51 3.24 22.44
CA VAL A 249 3.61 4.19 22.50
C VAL A 249 3.34 5.30 23.58
N ALA A 250 4.05 5.37 24.72
CA ALA A 250 4.08 6.47 25.75
C ALA A 250 5.46 7.15 26.12
N ILE A 251 5.66 8.43 25.79
CA ILE A 251 6.94 9.21 25.79
C ILE A 251 7.78 9.17 27.11
N TYR A 252 9.13 9.09 27.02
CA TYR A 252 10.08 9.69 28.00
C TYR A 252 11.54 9.93 27.47
N LEU A 253 12.17 11.07 27.83
CA LEU A 253 13.59 11.50 27.67
C LEU A 253 14.39 11.19 28.97
N PRO A 254 15.76 11.09 29.04
CA PRO A 254 16.81 11.16 28.03
C PRO A 254 17.89 10.03 28.11
N GLY A 255 18.63 9.82 27.01
CA GLY A 255 19.90 9.07 26.97
C GLY A 255 19.85 7.79 26.12
N LEU A 256 20.17 7.87 24.81
CA LEU A 256 20.14 6.71 23.92
C LEU A 256 21.42 6.53 23.08
N SER A 257 21.74 5.25 22.84
CA SER A 257 22.99 4.69 22.33
C SER A 257 23.32 4.95 20.85
N THR A 258 24.61 5.04 20.55
CA THR A 258 25.24 5.63 19.35
C THR A 258 25.03 4.91 18.01
N LEU A 259 24.85 3.58 17.96
CA LEU A 259 24.89 2.82 16.68
C LEU A 259 23.62 2.94 15.83
N ASN A 260 22.44 2.87 16.45
CA ASN A 260 21.16 2.97 15.72
C ASN A 260 20.92 4.41 15.22
N THR A 261 21.42 5.41 15.96
CA THR A 261 21.45 6.81 15.52
C THR A 261 22.32 6.98 14.29
N ILE A 262 23.49 6.32 14.24
CA ILE A 262 24.36 6.34 13.06
C ILE A 262 23.64 5.72 11.85
N ILE A 263 22.99 4.56 12.00
CA ILE A 263 22.27 3.91 10.90
C ILE A 263 21.11 4.79 10.40
N ALA A 264 20.30 5.35 11.30
CA ALA A 264 19.20 6.24 10.93
C ALA A 264 19.70 7.52 10.25
N VAL A 265 20.74 8.16 10.78
CA VAL A 265 21.35 9.38 10.21
C VAL A 265 22.01 9.09 8.85
N SER A 266 22.72 7.96 8.70
CA SER A 266 23.31 7.55 7.42
C SER A 266 22.23 7.26 6.37
N PHE A 267 21.12 6.62 6.76
CA PHE A 267 19.98 6.39 5.87
C PHE A 267 19.33 7.71 5.45
N SER A 268 19.07 8.63 6.40
CA SER A 268 18.51 9.95 6.09
C SER A 268 19.46 10.80 5.25
N SER A 269 20.77 10.74 5.50
CA SER A 269 21.79 11.39 4.69
C SER A 269 21.82 10.83 3.26
N GLY A 270 21.71 9.51 3.11
CA GLY A 270 21.57 8.85 1.81
C GLY A 270 20.30 9.27 1.07
N TYR A 271 19.18 9.38 1.78
CA TYR A 271 17.90 9.84 1.22
C TYR A 271 17.97 11.32 0.80
N VAL A 272 18.53 12.19 1.65
CA VAL A 272 18.76 13.61 1.34
C VAL A 272 19.75 13.77 0.19
N ASN A 273 20.76 12.91 0.06
CA ASN A 273 21.69 12.93 -1.06
C ASN A 273 21.03 12.46 -2.36
N MET A 274 20.29 11.35 -2.34
CA MET A 274 19.52 10.87 -3.48
C MET A 274 18.48 11.92 -3.92
N PHE A 275 17.88 12.60 -2.95
CA PHE A 275 16.98 13.73 -3.15
C PHE A 275 17.68 14.97 -3.72
N ASN A 276 18.87 15.31 -3.26
CA ASN A 276 19.67 16.40 -3.85
C ASN A 276 20.09 16.08 -5.28
N GLN A 277 20.37 14.80 -5.58
CA GLN A 277 20.60 14.34 -6.95
C GLN A 277 19.33 14.45 -7.78
N PHE A 278 18.18 14.01 -7.26
CA PHE A 278 16.86 14.19 -7.87
C PHE A 278 16.61 15.68 -8.19
N PHE A 279 16.86 16.58 -7.24
CA PHE A 279 16.77 18.02 -7.44
C PHE A 279 17.71 18.56 -8.55
N LYS A 280 18.94 18.06 -8.61
CA LYS A 280 19.88 18.40 -9.70
C LYS A 280 19.35 17.92 -11.05
N VAL A 281 18.73 16.73 -11.13
CA VAL A 281 18.09 16.24 -12.36
C VAL A 281 17.02 17.20 -12.87
N PHE A 282 16.19 17.78 -11.99
CA PHE A 282 15.17 18.74 -12.42
C PHE A 282 15.71 20.13 -12.71
N LYS A 283 16.80 20.53 -12.04
CA LYS A 283 17.48 21.80 -12.30
C LYS A 283 18.27 21.77 -13.61
N GLU A 284 18.91 20.64 -13.93
CA GLU A 284 19.78 20.47 -15.10
C GLU A 284 19.03 19.90 -16.31
N GLY A 285 18.10 18.96 -16.10
CA GLY A 285 17.21 18.40 -17.14
C GLY A 285 15.97 19.26 -17.44
N GLY A 286 15.72 20.29 -16.63
CA GLY A 286 14.70 21.31 -16.85
C GLY A 286 15.16 22.50 -17.70
N VAL A 287 16.43 22.52 -18.13
CA VAL A 287 16.90 23.48 -19.14
C VAL A 287 16.66 22.83 -20.50
N GLY A 288 15.49 23.10 -21.08
CA GLY A 288 15.06 22.50 -22.34
C GLY A 288 16.09 22.71 -23.47
N LYS A 289 16.53 21.61 -24.08
CA LYS A 289 17.28 21.64 -25.35
C LYS A 289 16.46 22.10 -26.57
N ASN A 290 15.16 22.41 -26.41
CA ASN A 290 14.25 22.68 -27.53
C ASN A 290 13.40 23.97 -27.42
N GLY A 291 13.75 24.95 -26.57
CA GLY A 291 13.24 26.33 -26.73
C GLY A 291 11.73 26.60 -26.56
N SER A 292 10.92 25.69 -25.99
CA SER A 292 9.48 25.91 -25.76
C SER A 292 9.08 25.70 -24.29
N THR A 293 9.35 26.68 -23.42
CA THR A 293 8.49 27.01 -22.27
C THR A 293 8.87 28.37 -21.65
N VAL A 294 7.90 29.06 -21.02
CA VAL A 294 8.13 30.29 -20.25
C VAL A 294 8.98 29.96 -19.01
N ALA A 295 10.17 30.54 -18.94
CA ALA A 295 11.00 30.53 -17.74
C ALA A 295 10.56 31.67 -16.80
N LEU A 296 10.39 31.41 -15.50
CA LEU A 296 10.07 32.46 -14.54
C LEU A 296 11.26 33.43 -14.41
N PRO A 297 11.04 34.76 -14.45
CA PRO A 297 12.09 35.76 -14.66
C PRO A 297 13.15 35.84 -13.54
N TYR A 298 12.87 35.29 -12.35
CA TYR A 298 13.80 35.31 -11.22
C TYR A 298 14.60 34.01 -11.05
N THR A 299 14.15 32.90 -11.62
CA THR A 299 14.75 31.57 -11.41
C THR A 299 15.27 30.93 -12.68
N GLY A 300 14.82 31.39 -13.86
CA GLY A 300 15.17 30.80 -15.15
C GLY A 300 14.64 29.36 -15.33
N THR A 301 13.75 28.91 -14.46
CA THR A 301 13.21 27.54 -14.47
C THR A 301 11.82 27.50 -15.11
N GLU A 302 11.54 26.41 -15.85
CA GLU A 302 10.27 26.22 -16.54
C GLU A 302 9.11 26.08 -15.54
N VAL A 303 7.97 26.74 -15.79
CA VAL A 303 6.81 26.74 -14.86
C VAL A 303 6.32 25.33 -14.48
N LYS A 304 6.41 24.37 -15.42
CA LYS A 304 6.03 22.96 -15.21
C LYS A 304 6.86 22.23 -14.13
N ILE A 305 7.99 22.80 -13.72
CA ILE A 305 8.88 22.26 -12.70
C ILE A 305 8.40 22.62 -11.27
N TYR A 306 7.61 23.67 -11.09
CA TYR A 306 7.24 24.16 -9.75
C TYR A 306 6.32 23.23 -8.93
N PRO A 307 5.29 22.60 -9.50
CA PRO A 307 4.48 21.63 -8.75
C PRO A 307 5.33 20.46 -8.23
N LEU A 308 6.36 20.09 -8.99
CA LEU A 308 7.31 19.08 -8.58
C LEU A 308 8.20 19.58 -7.42
N TRP A 309 8.69 20.82 -7.44
CA TRP A 309 9.44 21.38 -6.31
C TRP A 309 8.58 21.47 -5.05
N GLY A 310 7.30 21.82 -5.19
CA GLY A 310 6.31 21.78 -4.11
C GLY A 310 6.11 20.36 -3.56
N SER A 311 6.00 19.36 -4.44
CA SER A 311 5.87 17.95 -4.06
C SER A 311 7.04 17.47 -3.20
N VAL A 312 8.23 17.85 -3.65
CA VAL A 312 9.54 17.48 -3.12
C VAL A 312 9.78 18.21 -1.79
N GLY A 313 9.40 19.49 -1.70
CA GLY A 313 9.45 20.28 -0.46
C GLY A 313 8.51 19.76 0.64
N ILE A 314 7.28 19.37 0.29
CA ILE A 314 6.35 18.79 1.27
C ILE A 314 6.83 17.39 1.68
N ALA A 315 7.34 16.58 0.75
CA ALA A 315 7.95 15.29 1.08
C ALA A 315 9.13 15.42 2.08
N LEU A 316 9.95 16.48 1.97
CA LEU A 316 10.98 16.78 2.97
C LEU A 316 10.40 17.18 4.32
N LEU A 317 9.36 18.02 4.35
CA LEU A 317 8.72 18.41 5.61
C LEU A 317 8.12 17.19 6.31
N LEU A 318 7.49 16.29 5.55
CA LEU A 318 6.99 15.01 6.04
C LEU A 318 8.13 14.11 6.54
N ALA A 319 9.24 14.02 5.81
CA ALA A 319 10.41 13.25 6.22
C ALA A 319 11.06 13.82 7.49
N PHE A 320 11.16 15.15 7.61
CA PHE A 320 11.71 15.81 8.80
C PHE A 320 10.80 15.62 10.03
N SER A 321 9.50 15.81 9.86
CA SER A 321 8.50 15.50 10.89
C SER A 321 8.48 14.02 11.26
N SER A 322 8.78 13.14 10.30
CA SER A 322 8.88 11.71 10.55
C SER A 322 10.15 11.39 11.35
N MET A 323 11.27 12.01 11.02
CA MET A 323 12.54 11.84 11.71
C MET A 323 12.50 12.33 13.16
N SER A 324 11.78 13.42 13.45
CA SER A 324 11.59 13.85 14.84
C SER A 324 10.83 12.80 15.67
N VAL A 325 9.83 12.14 15.10
CA VAL A 325 9.11 11.04 15.76
C VAL A 325 9.96 9.78 15.87
N ILE A 326 10.77 9.43 14.85
CA ILE A 326 11.69 8.27 14.90
C ILE A 326 12.75 8.44 15.99
N LEU A 327 13.32 9.65 16.11
CA LEU A 327 14.43 9.95 17.02
C LEU A 327 13.97 10.27 18.45
N ALA A 328 12.78 10.85 18.62
CA ALA A 328 12.28 11.30 19.93
C ALA A 328 11.02 10.58 20.45
N GLY A 329 10.31 9.81 19.62
CA GLY A 329 8.98 9.24 19.92
C GLY A 329 8.98 7.78 20.38
N GLY A 330 9.93 7.36 21.21
CA GLY A 330 10.20 5.95 21.47
C GLY A 330 9.52 5.32 22.68
N VAL A 331 8.63 4.34 22.50
CA VAL A 331 7.97 3.68 23.62
C VAL A 331 7.44 2.27 23.30
N GLY A 332 8.32 1.29 23.39
CA GLY A 332 7.90 -0.07 23.72
C GLY A 332 7.81 -0.27 25.24
N LYS A 333 7.24 -1.40 25.68
CA LYS A 333 7.13 -1.84 27.09
C LYS A 333 8.46 -1.77 27.89
N ASN A 334 9.60 -1.66 27.21
CA ASN A 334 10.96 -1.64 27.77
C ASN A 334 11.73 -0.34 27.46
N GLY A 335 11.06 0.77 27.10
CA GLY A 335 11.74 2.03 26.74
C GLY A 335 12.45 1.99 25.37
N SER A 336 12.07 1.06 24.49
CA SER A 336 12.63 0.96 23.14
C SER A 336 12.11 2.06 22.22
N THR A 337 12.99 2.68 21.43
CA THR A 337 12.58 3.64 20.39
C THR A 337 11.92 2.97 19.19
N VAL A 338 11.21 3.74 18.36
CA VAL A 338 10.65 3.25 17.08
C VAL A 338 11.73 2.55 16.24
N ALA A 339 12.95 3.12 16.22
CA ALA A 339 14.13 2.53 15.59
C ALA A 339 14.67 1.25 16.28
N GLY A 340 14.36 1.03 17.55
CA GLY A 340 14.69 -0.20 18.30
C GLY A 340 13.66 -1.32 18.15
N THR A 341 12.64 -1.15 17.32
CA THR A 341 11.58 -2.14 17.07
C THR A 341 11.52 -2.55 15.60
N SER A 342 10.80 -3.62 15.28
CA SER A 342 10.55 -4.04 13.89
C SER A 342 9.63 -3.09 13.11
N VAL A 343 9.17 -1.98 13.71
CA VAL A 343 8.28 -0.99 13.08
C VAL A 343 8.91 -0.38 11.83
N LEU A 344 10.21 -0.07 11.83
CA LEU A 344 10.89 0.47 10.64
C LEU A 344 11.45 -0.59 9.69
N SER A 345 11.46 -1.85 10.11
CA SER A 345 12.06 -2.94 9.35
C SER A 345 11.54 -3.08 7.90
N PRO A 346 10.27 -2.76 7.57
CA PRO A 346 9.80 -2.81 6.18
C PRO A 346 10.45 -1.79 5.25
N VAL A 347 11.08 -0.71 5.74
CA VAL A 347 11.74 0.28 4.85
C VAL A 347 12.90 -0.33 4.07
N ILE A 348 13.63 -1.26 4.68
CA ILE A 348 14.88 -1.84 4.16
C ILE A 348 14.60 -2.64 2.87
N PRO A 349 13.77 -3.70 2.89
CA PRO A 349 13.48 -4.51 1.71
C PRO A 349 12.84 -3.72 0.57
N PHE A 350 11.97 -2.73 0.87
CA PHE A 350 11.38 -1.89 -0.18
C PHE A 350 12.42 -0.92 -0.78
N SER A 351 13.34 -0.40 0.03
CA SER A 351 14.47 0.41 -0.46
C SER A 351 15.38 -0.39 -1.40
N PHE A 352 15.55 -1.70 -1.18
CA PHE A 352 16.26 -2.58 -2.13
C PHE A 352 15.54 -2.75 -3.48
N VAL A 353 14.30 -2.30 -3.63
CA VAL A 353 13.62 -2.22 -4.92
C VAL A 353 13.80 -0.83 -5.53
N VAL A 354 13.41 0.22 -4.78
CA VAL A 354 13.35 1.60 -5.31
C VAL A 354 14.73 2.18 -5.59
N VAL A 355 15.70 1.98 -4.69
CA VAL A 355 17.04 2.57 -4.84
C VAL A 355 17.78 1.96 -6.04
N PRO A 356 17.86 0.63 -6.21
CA PRO A 356 18.42 0.06 -7.43
C PRO A 356 17.64 0.47 -8.68
N ALA A 357 16.29 0.53 -8.64
CA ALA A 357 15.51 1.00 -9.79
C ALA A 357 15.89 2.43 -10.21
N PHE A 358 16.14 3.33 -9.27
CA PHE A 358 16.59 4.68 -9.57
C PHE A 358 18.04 4.71 -10.07
N ILE A 359 18.95 3.98 -9.42
CA ILE A 359 20.37 3.94 -9.83
C ILE A 359 20.50 3.35 -11.24
N ILE A 360 19.77 2.27 -11.53
CA ILE A 360 19.80 1.60 -12.82
C ILE A 360 19.27 2.52 -13.92
N TYR A 361 18.17 3.23 -13.66
CA TYR A 361 17.69 4.28 -14.57
C TYR A 361 18.79 5.33 -14.83
N TRP A 362 19.37 5.92 -13.78
CA TRP A 362 20.32 7.01 -13.92
C TRP A 362 21.67 6.61 -14.56
N LYS A 363 22.16 5.41 -14.27
CA LYS A 363 23.49 4.94 -14.72
C LYS A 363 23.46 4.11 -16.00
N SER A 364 22.29 3.80 -16.54
CA SER A 364 22.17 2.99 -17.76
C SER A 364 22.86 3.68 -18.94
N ASN A 365 23.80 2.98 -19.57
CA ASN A 365 24.45 3.47 -20.79
C ASN A 365 23.61 3.13 -22.03
N GLU A 366 22.81 2.06 -21.97
CA GLU A 366 21.85 1.69 -23.02
C GLU A 366 20.51 2.43 -22.89
N HIS A 367 20.36 3.35 -21.93
CA HIS A 367 19.10 4.05 -21.64
C HIS A 367 17.92 3.08 -21.55
N VAL A 368 18.12 1.97 -20.81
CA VAL A 368 17.22 0.81 -20.82
C VAL A 368 15.80 1.17 -20.39
N TYR A 369 15.66 2.13 -19.47
CA TYR A 369 14.36 2.63 -19.04
C TYR A 369 13.72 3.51 -20.11
N GLU A 370 14.45 4.44 -20.72
CA GLU A 370 13.90 5.36 -21.72
C GLU A 370 13.52 4.66 -23.03
N ASN A 371 14.26 3.59 -23.36
CA ASN A 371 14.02 2.77 -24.55
C ASN A 371 12.92 1.72 -24.33
N HIS A 372 12.81 1.17 -23.10
CA HIS A 372 11.85 0.12 -22.76
C HIS A 372 11.10 0.42 -21.45
N PRO A 373 10.40 1.56 -21.33
CA PRO A 373 9.85 2.04 -20.06
C PRO A 373 8.80 1.10 -19.48
N ILE A 374 7.96 0.52 -20.34
CA ILE A 374 6.90 -0.38 -19.89
C ILE A 374 7.46 -1.68 -19.32
N LEU A 375 8.39 -2.33 -20.03
CA LEU A 375 9.04 -3.55 -19.53
C LEU A 375 9.79 -3.27 -18.22
N TYR A 376 10.41 -2.10 -18.10
CA TYR A 376 11.10 -1.70 -16.89
C TYR A 376 10.16 -1.55 -15.69
N ILE A 377 9.04 -0.82 -15.86
CA ILE A 377 8.03 -0.66 -14.80
C ILE A 377 7.41 -2.00 -14.44
N LEU A 378 7.14 -2.88 -15.41
CA LEU A 378 6.65 -4.23 -15.13
C LEU A 378 7.68 -5.05 -14.34
N ALA A 379 8.95 -5.05 -14.73
CA ALA A 379 10.01 -5.80 -14.05
C ALA A 379 10.13 -5.40 -12.57
N PHE A 380 10.34 -4.12 -12.29
CA PHE A 380 10.46 -3.63 -10.91
C PHE A 380 9.13 -3.64 -10.17
N GLY A 381 8.02 -3.47 -10.87
CA GLY A 381 6.68 -3.54 -10.30
C GLY A 381 6.34 -4.93 -9.78
N MET A 382 6.72 -6.00 -10.49
CA MET A 382 6.52 -7.36 -10.00
C MET A 382 7.39 -7.65 -8.75
N VAL A 383 8.61 -7.10 -8.69
CA VAL A 383 9.44 -7.16 -7.47
C VAL A 383 8.77 -6.41 -6.31
N ALA A 384 8.26 -5.19 -6.56
CA ALA A 384 7.55 -4.40 -5.55
C ALA A 384 6.27 -5.08 -5.06
N ALA A 385 5.49 -5.70 -5.97
CA ALA A 385 4.31 -6.48 -5.64
C ALA A 385 4.67 -7.66 -4.73
N LYS A 386 5.74 -8.41 -5.03
CA LYS A 386 6.19 -9.51 -4.17
C LYS A 386 6.63 -9.03 -2.78
N VAL A 387 7.41 -7.95 -2.70
CA VAL A 387 7.82 -7.38 -1.41
C VAL A 387 6.60 -6.95 -0.60
N THR A 388 5.58 -6.37 -1.25
CA THR A 388 4.29 -6.06 -0.59
C THR A 388 3.57 -7.31 -0.09
N ASN A 389 3.49 -8.39 -0.88
CA ASN A 389 2.84 -9.64 -0.47
C ASN A 389 3.54 -10.25 0.77
N ARG A 390 4.86 -10.16 0.84
CA ARG A 390 5.60 -10.60 2.04
C ARG A 390 5.28 -9.76 3.27
N LEU A 391 5.04 -8.46 3.09
CA LEU A 391 4.64 -7.57 4.18
C LEU A 391 3.24 -7.91 4.71
N VAL A 392 2.30 -8.21 3.80
CA VAL A 392 0.95 -8.71 4.14
C VAL A 392 1.07 -10.01 4.95
N VAL A 393 1.85 -10.98 4.48
CA VAL A 393 2.09 -12.24 5.20
C VAL A 393 2.73 -12.00 6.57
N ALA A 394 3.72 -11.11 6.65
CA ALA A 394 4.39 -10.77 7.91
C ALA A 394 3.42 -10.14 8.91
N HIS A 395 2.53 -9.27 8.44
CA HIS A 395 1.47 -8.67 9.26
C HIS A 395 0.52 -9.75 9.81
N MET A 396 -0.10 -10.53 8.93
CA MET A 396 -1.15 -11.48 9.32
C MET A 396 -0.62 -12.64 10.16
N SER A 397 0.65 -13.04 9.94
CA SER A 397 1.34 -14.06 10.75
C SER A 397 2.04 -13.51 11.99
N LYS A 398 1.97 -12.19 12.22
CA LYS A 398 2.65 -11.45 13.30
C LYS A 398 4.13 -11.84 13.41
N SER A 399 4.81 -11.88 12.27
CA SER A 399 6.23 -12.21 12.16
C SER A 399 7.03 -11.05 11.59
N GLU A 400 8.34 -11.04 11.85
CA GLU A 400 9.23 -10.07 11.23
C GLU A 400 9.36 -10.34 9.73
N MET A 401 9.45 -9.27 8.96
CA MET A 401 9.68 -9.36 7.52
C MET A 401 11.16 -9.61 7.25
N GLN A 402 11.46 -10.66 6.49
CA GLN A 402 12.82 -10.94 6.05
C GLN A 402 13.29 -9.89 5.03
N TYR A 403 14.55 -9.43 5.15
CA TYR A 403 15.06 -8.32 4.34
C TYR A 403 15.43 -8.70 2.91
N LEU A 404 15.99 -9.89 2.73
CA LEU A 404 16.39 -10.38 1.41
C LEU A 404 15.29 -11.28 0.83
N ASP A 405 15.22 -11.28 -0.49
CA ASP A 405 14.27 -12.05 -1.26
C ASP A 405 14.86 -12.45 -2.62
N SER A 406 14.43 -13.60 -3.14
CA SER A 406 14.83 -14.08 -4.46
C SER A 406 14.42 -13.14 -5.59
N ALA A 407 13.34 -12.35 -5.45
CA ALA A 407 12.93 -11.39 -6.48
C ALA A 407 13.97 -10.27 -6.70
N LEU A 408 14.82 -10.00 -5.71
CA LEU A 408 15.90 -9.01 -5.83
C LEU A 408 17.05 -9.48 -6.73
N LEU A 409 17.09 -10.76 -7.12
CA LEU A 409 18.11 -11.29 -8.01
C LEU A 409 18.10 -10.57 -9.36
N GLY A 410 16.93 -10.29 -9.94
CA GLY A 410 16.79 -9.56 -11.20
C GLY A 410 17.40 -8.14 -11.15
N PRO A 411 16.94 -7.28 -10.22
CA PRO A 411 17.54 -5.97 -9.98
C PRO A 411 19.05 -6.04 -9.65
N ALA A 412 19.49 -7.02 -8.86
CA ALA A 412 20.90 -7.20 -8.54
C ALA A 412 21.73 -7.54 -9.78
N MET A 413 21.23 -8.40 -10.67
CA MET A 413 21.89 -8.72 -11.94
C MET A 413 22.02 -7.49 -12.84
N LEU A 414 20.96 -6.66 -12.95
CA LEU A 414 21.02 -5.39 -13.70
C LEU A 414 22.06 -4.43 -13.11
N PHE A 415 22.03 -4.25 -11.79
CA PHE A 415 22.96 -3.37 -11.08
C PHE A 415 24.41 -3.82 -11.25
N LEU A 416 24.69 -5.12 -11.08
CA LEU A 416 26.04 -5.68 -11.26
C LEU A 416 26.49 -5.61 -12.72
N ASN A 417 25.60 -5.86 -13.69
CA ASN A 417 25.91 -5.77 -15.11
C ASN A 417 26.36 -4.34 -15.51
N GLN A 418 25.71 -3.32 -14.95
CA GLN A 418 26.13 -1.93 -15.13
C GLN A 418 27.43 -1.59 -14.40
N TYR A 419 27.65 -2.14 -13.20
CA TYR A 419 28.88 -1.90 -12.43
C TYR A 419 30.14 -2.46 -13.12
N PHE A 420 30.03 -3.63 -13.77
CA PHE A 420 31.16 -4.29 -14.44
C PHE A 420 31.29 -3.94 -15.94
N ASN A 421 30.70 -2.85 -16.41
CA ASN A 421 30.78 -2.37 -17.80
C ASN A 421 30.30 -3.39 -18.87
N PHE A 422 29.08 -3.93 -18.71
CA PHE A 422 28.27 -4.51 -19.80
C PHE A 422 28.82 -5.77 -20.47
N PHE A 423 28.87 -6.88 -19.72
CA PHE A 423 29.11 -8.20 -20.33
C PHE A 423 27.88 -8.69 -21.14
N ILE A 424 26.67 -8.25 -20.79
CA ILE A 424 25.39 -8.67 -21.38
C ILE A 424 24.54 -7.42 -21.70
N LYS A 425 23.81 -7.43 -22.83
CA LYS A 425 22.86 -6.35 -23.19
C LYS A 425 21.83 -6.12 -22.08
N GLU A 426 21.64 -4.88 -21.64
CA GLU A 426 20.76 -4.53 -20.51
C GLU A 426 19.32 -4.98 -20.77
N TYR A 427 18.86 -4.86 -22.03
CA TYR A 427 17.53 -5.30 -22.45
C TYR A 427 17.25 -6.80 -22.18
N ILE A 428 18.24 -7.67 -22.40
CA ILE A 428 18.09 -9.12 -22.15
C ILE A 428 18.01 -9.37 -20.65
N VAL A 429 18.89 -8.73 -19.88
CA VAL A 429 18.89 -8.84 -18.41
C VAL A 429 17.58 -8.31 -17.83
N LEU A 430 16.99 -7.27 -18.43
CA LEU A 430 15.69 -6.73 -18.02
C LEU A 430 14.54 -7.73 -18.27
N TRP A 431 14.52 -8.42 -19.41
CA TRP A 431 13.56 -9.51 -19.65
C TRP A 431 13.73 -10.65 -18.66
N LEU A 432 14.98 -11.06 -18.38
CA LEU A 432 15.27 -12.08 -17.37
C LEU A 432 14.79 -11.64 -15.98
N CYS A 433 15.00 -10.38 -15.62
CA CYS A 433 14.49 -9.78 -14.38
C CYS A 433 12.95 -9.87 -14.32
N PHE A 434 12.25 -9.45 -15.37
CA PHE A 434 10.78 -9.50 -15.42
C PHE A 434 10.24 -10.93 -15.31
N ILE A 435 10.78 -11.86 -16.10
CA ILE A 435 10.37 -13.27 -16.10
C ILE A 435 10.63 -13.88 -14.73
N TRP A 436 11.83 -13.68 -14.17
CA TRP A 436 12.19 -14.19 -12.86
C TRP A 436 11.28 -13.65 -11.78
N ALA A 437 11.11 -12.34 -11.68
CA ALA A 437 10.26 -11.70 -10.67
C ALA A 437 8.80 -12.17 -10.77
N THR A 438 8.29 -12.35 -11.99
CA THR A 438 6.92 -12.85 -12.22
C THR A 438 6.76 -14.30 -11.77
N VAL A 439 7.66 -15.20 -12.20
CA VAL A 439 7.62 -16.62 -11.82
C VAL A 439 7.78 -16.77 -10.31
N ASP A 440 8.72 -16.05 -9.72
CA ASP A 440 9.04 -16.09 -8.29
C ASP A 440 7.89 -15.53 -7.43
N LEU A 441 7.21 -14.47 -7.88
CA LEU A 441 5.97 -13.97 -7.26
C LEU A 441 4.85 -15.01 -7.33
N LEU A 442 4.56 -15.55 -8.51
CA LEU A 442 3.48 -16.52 -8.70
C LEU A 442 3.73 -17.81 -7.91
N TRP A 443 4.97 -18.30 -7.90
CA TRP A 443 5.38 -19.46 -7.12
C TRP A 443 5.23 -19.20 -5.61
N TYR A 444 5.72 -18.06 -5.13
CA TYR A 444 5.59 -17.66 -3.73
C TYR A 444 4.12 -17.59 -3.30
N SER A 445 3.29 -16.86 -4.06
CA SER A 445 1.87 -16.71 -3.77
C SER A 445 1.14 -18.05 -3.78
N ALA A 446 1.38 -18.90 -4.79
CA ALA A 446 0.78 -20.23 -4.86
C ALA A 446 1.18 -21.11 -3.66
N LYS A 447 2.46 -21.12 -3.29
CA LYS A 447 2.96 -21.91 -2.16
C LYS A 447 2.38 -21.44 -0.82
N VAL A 448 2.40 -20.14 -0.55
CA VAL A 448 1.79 -19.56 0.66
C VAL A 448 0.31 -19.91 0.75
N CYS A 449 -0.44 -19.76 -0.36
CA CYS A 449 -1.86 -20.10 -0.38
C CYS A 449 -2.10 -21.59 -0.10
N LEU A 450 -1.34 -22.48 -0.73
CA LEU A 450 -1.48 -23.93 -0.53
C LEU A 450 -1.12 -24.35 0.90
N GLU A 451 -0.05 -23.80 1.49
CA GLU A 451 0.32 -24.09 2.89
C GLU A 451 -0.77 -23.65 3.88
N ILE A 452 -1.41 -22.51 3.62
CA ILE A 452 -2.53 -22.02 4.44
C ILE A 452 -3.78 -22.89 4.21
N CYS A 453 -4.09 -23.26 2.96
CA CYS A 453 -5.18 -24.18 2.65
C CYS A 453 -5.03 -25.52 3.39
N ASP A 454 -3.83 -26.12 3.35
CA ASP A 454 -3.51 -27.37 4.03
C ASP A 454 -3.63 -27.22 5.56
N HIS A 455 -3.24 -26.07 6.11
CA HIS A 455 -3.34 -25.81 7.55
C HIS A 455 -4.79 -25.60 8.03
N LEU A 456 -5.60 -24.88 7.24
CA LEU A 456 -6.99 -24.55 7.58
C LEU A 456 -8.00 -25.61 7.10
N ASN A 457 -7.56 -26.60 6.34
CA ASN A 457 -8.40 -27.61 5.66
C ASN A 457 -9.47 -26.98 4.75
N ILE A 458 -9.09 -25.97 3.97
CA ILE A 458 -9.98 -25.27 3.02
C ILE A 458 -9.49 -25.42 1.58
N HIS A 459 -10.39 -25.24 0.62
CA HIS A 459 -10.04 -25.21 -0.79
C HIS A 459 -9.94 -23.77 -1.30
N LEU A 460 -8.89 -23.47 -2.06
CA LEU A 460 -8.61 -22.11 -2.54
C LEU A 460 -9.72 -21.52 -3.43
N PHE A 461 -10.27 -22.33 -4.35
CA PHE A 461 -11.23 -21.88 -5.38
C PHE A 461 -12.56 -22.64 -5.37
N LYS A 462 -12.90 -23.31 -4.26
CA LYS A 462 -14.12 -24.12 -4.19
C LYS A 462 -14.79 -23.98 -2.83
N ILE A 463 -16.10 -23.78 -2.83
CA ILE A 463 -16.93 -23.88 -1.63
C ILE A 463 -17.45 -25.33 -1.53
N PRO A 464 -17.26 -26.03 -0.39
CA PRO A 464 -17.80 -27.37 -0.16
C PRO A 464 -19.33 -27.43 -0.35
N LEU A 465 -19.81 -28.51 -0.97
CA LEU A 465 -21.23 -28.66 -1.35
C LEU A 465 -22.20 -28.65 -0.15
N MET A 466 -21.76 -29.13 1.03
CA MET A 466 -22.59 -29.14 2.25
C MET A 466 -22.90 -27.73 2.76
N GLU A 467 -21.93 -26.82 2.73
CA GLU A 467 -22.11 -25.42 3.15
C GLU A 467 -23.04 -24.67 2.18
N ALA A 468 -22.86 -24.89 0.87
CA ALA A 468 -23.74 -24.32 -0.15
C ALA A 468 -25.20 -24.83 -0.07
N ALA A 469 -25.40 -26.10 0.28
CA ALA A 469 -26.73 -26.71 0.40
C ALA A 469 -27.48 -26.30 1.68
N GLN A 470 -26.77 -26.13 2.81
CA GLN A 470 -27.35 -25.57 4.05
C GLN A 470 -27.90 -24.15 3.81
N HIS A 471 -27.21 -23.35 3.00
CA HIS A 471 -27.67 -22.01 2.62
C HIS A 471 -28.89 -21.99 1.71
N GLN A 472 -28.99 -22.89 0.73
CA GLN A 472 -30.19 -22.99 -0.11
C GLN A 472 -31.43 -23.39 0.71
N ARG A 473 -31.26 -24.26 1.72
CA ARG A 473 -32.35 -24.63 2.65
C ARG A 473 -32.75 -23.48 3.57
N ASN A 474 -31.80 -22.71 4.10
CA ASN A 474 -32.09 -21.57 4.97
C ASN A 474 -32.79 -20.41 4.24
N ASN A 475 -32.42 -20.13 2.99
CA ASN A 475 -33.11 -19.10 2.18
C ASN A 475 -34.48 -19.57 1.65
N ALA A 476 -34.67 -20.86 1.41
CA ALA A 476 -35.99 -21.41 1.05
C ALA A 476 -36.94 -21.51 2.26
N GLY A 477 -36.40 -21.62 3.48
CA GLY A 477 -37.19 -21.63 4.73
C GLY A 477 -37.58 -20.23 5.23
N SER A 478 -36.93 -19.17 4.76
CA SER A 478 -37.26 -17.79 5.14
C SER A 478 -38.33 -17.13 4.25
N SER A 479 -38.69 -17.74 3.12
CA SER A 479 -39.74 -17.22 2.23
C SER A 479 -41.17 -17.48 2.73
N ASP A 480 -41.37 -18.37 3.71
CA ASP A 480 -42.71 -18.74 4.24
C ASP A 480 -43.05 -18.08 5.60
N LYS A 481 -42.23 -17.15 6.11
CA LYS A 481 -42.43 -16.59 7.47
C LYS A 481 -42.35 -15.07 7.63
N ASN A 482 -42.37 -14.28 6.55
CA ASN A 482 -42.32 -12.82 6.65
C ASN A 482 -43.53 -12.14 5.99
N ASP A 483 -44.72 -12.40 6.51
CA ASP A 483 -45.74 -11.36 6.63
C ASP A 483 -45.78 -10.95 8.11
N LEU A 484 -45.56 -9.66 8.38
CA LEU A 484 -45.37 -9.01 9.69
C LEU A 484 -43.97 -9.18 10.35
N MET A 485 -43.05 -8.23 10.10
CA MET A 485 -42.45 -7.37 11.15
C MET A 485 -41.40 -6.38 10.61
N SER A 486 -41.56 -5.14 11.09
CA SER A 486 -40.66 -3.98 11.24
C SER A 486 -39.33 -3.88 10.49
N VAL A 487 -39.21 -2.74 9.79
CA VAL A 487 -37.99 -2.06 9.38
C VAL A 487 -37.13 -1.71 10.60
N ASP A 488 -35.98 -2.36 10.77
CA ASP A 488 -34.93 -1.88 11.67
C ASP A 488 -34.18 -0.74 11.01
N ARG A 489 -34.49 0.49 11.43
CA ARG A 489 -33.59 1.64 11.31
C ARG A 489 -32.47 1.48 12.33
N GLU A 490 -31.24 1.80 11.94
CA GLU A 490 -30.18 2.10 12.90
C GLU A 490 -30.66 3.18 13.89
N PRO A 491 -30.41 3.03 15.21
CA PRO A 491 -30.79 4.06 16.16
C PRO A 491 -29.84 5.25 16.04
N LEU A 492 -30.39 6.38 15.61
CA LEU A 492 -29.86 7.70 15.93
C LEU A 492 -29.87 7.85 17.46
N LEU A 493 -28.68 7.92 18.06
CA LEU A 493 -28.47 8.22 19.48
C LEU A 493 -29.23 9.51 19.85
N SER A 494 -30.20 9.38 20.77
CA SER A 494 -30.92 10.53 21.32
C SER A 494 -30.14 11.11 22.51
N SER A 495 -30.17 12.44 22.64
CA SER A 495 -29.43 13.25 23.61
C SER A 495 -29.72 12.98 25.10
N ASN A 496 -30.58 12.01 25.42
CA ASN A 496 -30.84 11.57 26.80
C ASN A 496 -29.97 10.37 27.22
N ASP A 497 -29.41 9.60 26.29
CA ASP A 497 -28.56 8.44 26.60
C ASP A 497 -27.11 8.83 26.95
N GLU A 498 -26.67 10.03 26.52
CA GLU A 498 -25.37 10.59 26.92
C GLU A 498 -25.31 10.91 28.42
N ASN A 499 -26.41 11.36 29.03
CA ASN A 499 -26.45 11.70 30.46
C ASN A 499 -26.46 10.45 31.37
N GLN A 500 -27.04 9.34 30.93
CA GLN A 500 -27.00 8.08 31.69
C GLN A 500 -25.63 7.38 31.57
N GLN A 501 -24.98 7.45 30.41
CA GLN A 501 -23.61 6.93 30.24
C GLN A 501 -22.55 7.79 30.96
N LEU A 502 -22.79 9.10 31.13
CA LEU A 502 -21.93 9.98 31.94
C LEU A 502 -22.04 9.69 33.44
N GLN A 503 -23.24 9.37 33.95
CA GLN A 503 -23.42 8.95 35.36
C GLN A 503 -22.83 7.57 35.65
N GLN A 504 -22.92 6.61 34.72
CA GLN A 504 -22.25 5.31 34.87
C GLN A 504 -20.71 5.40 34.75
N ARG A 505 -20.18 6.33 33.95
CA ARG A 505 -18.72 6.58 33.90
C ARG A 505 -18.18 7.26 35.16
N GLN A 506 -18.96 8.10 35.85
CA GLN A 506 -18.55 8.67 37.14
C GLN A 506 -18.53 7.63 38.27
N HIS A 507 -19.39 6.61 38.22
CA HIS A 507 -19.40 5.54 39.23
C HIS A 507 -18.29 4.49 39.06
N THR A 508 -17.67 4.40 37.88
CA THR A 508 -16.64 3.38 37.56
C THR A 508 -15.21 3.89 37.74
N LEU A 509 -15.01 5.17 38.09
CA LEU A 509 -13.69 5.78 38.34
C LEU A 509 -13.24 5.78 39.82
N GLN A 510 -13.93 5.06 40.71
CA GLN A 510 -13.43 4.79 42.06
C GLN A 510 -12.75 3.42 42.09
N LEU A 511 -11.41 3.44 42.02
CA LEU A 511 -10.56 2.28 42.32
C LEU A 511 -10.87 1.74 43.74
N PRO A 512 -10.77 0.40 43.98
CA PRO A 512 -10.76 -0.12 45.34
C PRO A 512 -9.52 0.43 46.04
N GLN A 513 -9.70 1.16 47.14
CA GLN A 513 -8.60 1.52 48.03
C GLN A 513 -8.12 0.25 48.74
N ASP A 514 -6.93 -0.24 48.36
CA ASP A 514 -6.20 -1.25 49.10
C ASP A 514 -5.78 -0.68 50.46
N HIS A 515 -6.50 -1.09 51.52
CA HIS A 515 -6.34 -0.61 52.88
C HIS A 515 -5.00 -1.05 53.54
N ASP A 516 -4.24 -1.96 52.92
CA ASP A 516 -2.97 -2.47 53.44
C ASP A 516 -1.72 -1.67 52.98
N TYR A 517 -1.81 -0.91 51.89
CA TYR A 517 -0.64 -0.17 51.36
C TYR A 517 -0.42 1.18 52.07
N GLN A 518 -1.47 1.80 52.61
CA GLN A 518 -1.35 3.05 53.37
C GLN A 518 -0.81 2.85 54.80
N HIS A 519 -0.98 1.67 55.39
CA HIS A 519 -0.50 1.38 56.74
C HIS A 519 1.03 1.15 56.78
N GLN A 520 1.62 0.62 55.69
CA GLN A 520 3.08 0.46 55.56
C GLN A 520 3.80 1.77 55.21
N GLN A 521 3.19 2.67 54.43
CA GLN A 521 3.78 3.98 54.15
C GLN A 521 3.73 4.94 55.35
N GLN A 522 2.72 4.85 56.22
CA GLN A 522 2.68 5.67 57.46
C GLN A 522 3.65 5.20 58.55
N GLN A 523 4.07 3.93 58.57
CA GLN A 523 5.08 3.44 59.51
C GLN A 523 6.52 3.79 59.06
N GLN A 524 6.80 3.83 57.76
CA GLN A 524 8.11 4.29 57.25
C GLN A 524 8.30 5.81 57.37
N TYR A 525 7.24 6.61 57.29
CA TYR A 525 7.33 8.06 57.50
C TYR A 525 7.50 8.46 58.97
N ARG A 526 7.07 7.62 59.92
CA ARG A 526 7.26 7.87 61.37
C ARG A 526 8.64 7.50 61.88
N HIS A 527 9.36 6.59 61.22
CA HIS A 527 10.74 6.23 61.57
C HIS A 527 11.82 7.12 60.93
N GLY A 528 11.47 7.93 59.92
CA GLY A 528 12.41 8.84 59.24
C GLY A 528 12.49 10.26 59.82
N LEU A 529 11.70 10.58 60.85
CA LEU A 529 11.68 11.92 61.49
C LEU A 529 12.39 11.97 62.85
N ASP A 530 12.87 10.84 63.38
CA ASP A 530 13.59 10.76 64.67
C ASP A 530 15.12 10.60 64.52
N SER A 531 15.69 10.71 63.32
CA SER A 531 17.14 10.49 63.08
C SER A 531 17.89 11.65 62.45
N SER A 532 17.45 12.90 62.68
CA SER A 532 18.22 14.09 62.28
C SER A 532 18.07 15.24 63.28
N PHE A 533 18.46 14.97 64.52
CA PHE A 533 19.10 15.92 65.43
C PHE A 533 20.14 15.12 66.20
N ASP A 534 21.37 15.08 65.70
CA ASP A 534 22.61 15.07 66.47
C ASP A 534 23.82 14.92 65.53
N LEU A 535 24.65 15.98 65.55
CA LEU A 535 26.02 16.14 65.04
C LEU A 535 26.24 16.29 63.53
#